data_AF-A0A7K3XNQ6-F1
#
_entry.id   AF-A0A7K3XNQ6-F1
#
_cell.length_a   1.000
_cell.length_b   1.000
_cell.length_c   1.000
_cell.angle_alpha   90.00
_cell.angle_beta   90.00
_cell.angle_gamma   90.00
#
_symmetry.space_group_name_H-M   'P 1'
#
loop_
_entity.id
_entity.type
_entity.pdbx_description
1 polymer ?
#
loop_
_entity_poly.entity_id
_entity_poly.type
_entity_poly.pdbx_seq_one_letter_code
_entity_poly.pdbx_strand_id
1 'polypeptide(L)' 'MDIPALKLDLVQKILNMKNPSLLFKINNILQKEEEKDWWDQLPREVQDSIFEGIQDIEGGKIFTHNQVIQEAKQKYGF' A
#
# COMPACT_ATOMS: atom_id res chain seq x y z
N MET A 1 -19.42 27.25 -3.08
CA MET A 1 -19.29 26.60 -4.41
C MET A 1 -20.43 25.62 -4.55
N ASP A 2 -21.12 25.63 -5.68
CA ASP A 2 -22.19 24.68 -5.96
C ASP A 2 -21.55 23.37 -6.48
N ILE A 3 -21.53 22.34 -5.63
CA ILE A 3 -20.91 21.04 -5.91
C ILE A 3 -21.54 20.37 -7.14
N PRO A 4 -22.88 20.34 -7.31
CA PRO A 4 -23.54 19.97 -8.56
C PRO A 4 -22.99 20.67 -9.80
N ALA A 5 -22.83 21.99 -9.77
CA ALA A 5 -22.33 22.76 -10.90
C ALA A 5 -20.87 22.40 -11.23
N LEU A 6 -20.04 22.19 -10.21
CA LEU A 6 -18.65 21.76 -10.38
C LEU A 6 -18.55 20.38 -11.04
N LYS A 7 -19.40 19.42 -10.64
CA LYS A 7 -19.44 18.09 -11.26
C LYS A 7 -19.75 18.17 -12.76
N LEU A 8 -20.73 18.99 -13.13
CA LEU A 8 -21.13 19.16 -14.53
C LEU A 8 -20.01 19.79 -15.38
N ASP A 9 -19.34 20.82 -14.85
CA ASP A 9 -18.20 21.46 -15.52
C ASP A 9 -17.03 20.48 -15.76
N LEU A 10 -16.71 19.65 -14.76
CA LEU A 10 -15.66 18.63 -14.89
C LEU A 10 -16.00 17.59 -15.97
N VAL A 11 -17.24 17.10 -16.01
CA VAL A 11 -17.69 16.17 -17.04
C VAL A 11 -17.56 16.79 -18.44
N GLN A 12 -18.01 18.04 -18.62
CA GLN A 12 -17.89 18.72 -19.91
C GLN A 12 -16.42 18.91 -20.34
N LYS A 13 -15.53 19.26 -19.41
CA LYS A 13 -14.10 19.42 -19.69
C LYS A 13 -13.44 18.10 -20.11
N ILE A 14 -13.82 16.98 -19.49
CA ILE A 14 -13.32 15.65 -19.83
C ILE A 14 -13.82 15.24 -21.23
N LEU A 15 -15.11 15.42 -21.53
CA LEU A 15 -15.69 15.05 -22.83
C LEU A 15 -15.07 15.84 -23.99
N ASN A 16 -14.70 17.10 -23.76
CA ASN A 16 -14.09 17.96 -24.78
C ASN A 16 -12.56 17.81 -24.87
N MET A 17 -11.93 16.99 -24.03
CA MET A 17 -10.48 16.85 -23.96
C MET A 17 -9.92 16.03 -25.12
N LYS A 18 -8.97 16.64 -25.85
CA LYS A 18 -8.32 15.99 -27.02
C LYS A 18 -6.96 15.35 -26.70
N ASN A 19 -6.38 15.65 -25.53
CA ASN A 19 -5.07 15.14 -25.13
C ASN A 19 -5.20 13.80 -24.38
N PRO A 20 -4.81 12.66 -24.98
CA PRO A 20 -4.96 11.35 -24.34
C PRO A 20 -4.10 11.21 -23.07
N SER A 21 -2.91 11.81 -23.04
CA SER A 21 -2.01 11.73 -21.88
C SER A 21 -2.63 12.37 -20.63
N LEU A 22 -3.36 13.47 -20.82
CA LEU A 22 -4.05 14.14 -19.72
C LEU A 22 -5.28 13.35 -19.25
N LEU A 23 -6.02 12.72 -20.17
CA LEU A 23 -7.12 11.80 -19.83
C LEU A 23 -6.63 10.62 -18.98
N PHE A 24 -5.49 9.99 -19.35
CA PHE A 24 -4.90 8.91 -18.55
C PHE A 24 -4.51 9.36 -17.15
N LYS A 25 -3.93 10.56 -17.01
CA LYS A 25 -3.59 11.11 -15.69
C LYS A 25 -4.83 11.34 -14.83
N ILE A 26 -5.91 11.89 -15.40
CA ILE A 26 -7.18 12.09 -14.70
C ILE A 26 -7.78 10.74 -14.29
N ASN A 27 -7.80 9.75 -15.18
CA ASN A 27 -8.28 8.40 -14.86
C ASN A 27 -7.53 7.79 -13.67
N ASN A 28 -6.20 7.89 -13.66
CA ASN A 28 -5.39 7.38 -12.56
C ASN A 28 -5.67 8.09 -11.23
N ILE A 29 -5.97 9.39 -11.25
CA ILE A 29 -6.35 10.14 -10.04
C ILE A 29 -7.70 9.65 -9.52
N LEU A 30 -8.69 9.48 -10.40
CA LEU A 30 -10.02 9.01 -10.04
C LEU A 30 -10.01 7.56 -9.53
N GLN A 31 -9.13 6.71 -10.05
CA GLN A 31 -8.97 5.33 -9.58
C GLN A 31 -8.25 5.25 -8.21
N LYS A 32 -7.32 6.15 -7.93
CA LYS A 32 -6.62 6.21 -6.63
C LYS A 32 -7.53 6.59 -5.46
N GLU A 33 -8.66 7.26 -5.70
CA GLU A 33 -9.64 7.53 -4.64
C GLU A 33 -10.45 6.28 -4.26
N GLU A 34 -10.55 5.28 -5.14
CA GLU A 34 -11.27 4.02 -4.88
C GLU A 34 -10.37 2.89 -4.35
N GLU A 35 -9.08 2.90 -4.66
CA GLU A 35 -8.11 2.01 -4.03
C GLU A 35 -7.89 2.47 -2.58
N LYS A 36 -8.70 1.95 -1.65
CA LYS A 36 -8.25 1.80 -0.26
C LYS A 36 -6.85 1.21 -0.33
N ASP A 37 -5.88 1.91 0.23
CA ASP A 37 -4.50 1.42 0.33
C ASP A 37 -4.58 -0.03 0.79
N TRP A 38 -3.83 -0.94 0.15
CA TRP A 38 -3.84 -2.35 0.53
C TRP A 38 -3.53 -2.51 2.02
N TRP A 39 -2.76 -1.56 2.59
CA TRP A 39 -2.51 -1.43 4.01
C TRP A 39 -3.79 -1.33 4.85
N ASP A 40 -4.73 -0.47 4.43
CA ASP A 40 -6.03 -0.27 5.09
C ASP A 40 -6.98 -1.46 4.93
N GLN A 41 -6.64 -2.41 4.06
CA GLN A 41 -7.38 -3.65 3.85
C GLN A 41 -6.85 -4.81 4.71
N LEU A 42 -5.66 -4.68 5.31
CA LEU A 42 -5.10 -5.72 6.16
C LEU A 42 -5.88 -5.86 7.47
N PRO A 43 -6.10 -7.09 7.98
CA PRO A 43 -6.57 -7.29 9.35
C PRO A 43 -5.62 -6.63 10.35
N ARG A 44 -6.17 -6.10 11.45
CA ARG A 44 -5.37 -5.44 12.51
C ARG A 44 -4.23 -6.31 13.02
N GLU A 45 -4.50 -7.60 13.24
CA GLU A 45 -3.48 -8.58 13.68
C GLU A 45 -2.29 -8.67 12.72
N VAL A 46 -2.52 -8.52 11.40
CA VAL A 46 -1.45 -8.54 10.39
C VAL A 46 -0.68 -7.23 10.42
N GLN A 47 -1.36 -6.09 10.57
CA GLN A 47 -0.70 -4.79 10.73
C GLN A 47 0.18 -4.77 11.99
N ASP A 48 -0.33 -5.27 13.11
CA ASP A 48 0.37 -5.37 14.39
C ASP A 48 1.63 -6.25 14.27
N SER A 49 1.51 -7.41 13.60
CA SER A 49 2.66 -8.31 13.35
C SER A 49 3.73 -7.66 12.46
N ILE A 50 3.34 -6.87 11.45
CA ILE A 50 4.28 -6.12 10.62
C ILE A 50 4.99 -5.05 11.46
N PHE A 51 4.27 -4.31 12.31
CA PHE A 51 4.88 -3.33 13.21
C PHE A 51 5.85 -3.96 14.20
N GLU A 52 5.51 -5.12 14.78
CA GLU A 52 6.41 -5.88 15.64
C GLU A 52 7.69 -6.26 14.89
N GLY A 53 7.56 -6.75 13.64
CA GLY A 53 8.71 -7.07 12.79
C GLY A 53 9.62 -5.87 12.51
N ILE A 54 9.06 -4.68 12.30
CA ILE A 54 9.83 -3.44 12.13
C ILE A 54 10.59 -3.10 13.41
N GLN A 55 9.93 -3.17 14.58
CA GLN A 55 10.58 -2.93 15.87
C GLN A 55 11.71 -3.93 16.16
N ASP A 56 11.53 -5.19 15.78
CA ASP A 56 12.55 -6.22 15.92
C ASP A 56 13.76 -5.94 15.01
N ILE A 57 13.54 -5.43 13.80
CA ILE A 57 14.63 -5.00 12.90
C ILE A 57 15.39 -3.81 13.50
N GLU A 58 14.69 -2.79 13.97
CA GLU A 58 15.29 -1.61 14.61
C GLU A 58 16.06 -1.97 15.88
N GLY A 59 15.54 -2.93 16.64
CA GLY A 59 16.17 -3.49 17.83
C GLY A 59 17.31 -4.48 17.54
N GLY A 60 17.61 -4.75 16.27
CA GLY A 60 18.67 -5.67 15.86
C GLY A 60 18.37 -7.15 16.15
N LYS A 61 17.12 -7.51 16.44
CA LYS A 61 16.65 -8.90 16.62
C LYS A 61 16.45 -9.61 15.29
N ILE A 62 17.46 -9.50 14.43
CA ILE A 62 17.49 -10.14 13.13
C ILE A 62 18.44 -11.33 13.18
N PHE A 63 18.02 -12.44 12.59
CA PHE A 63 18.85 -13.63 12.49
C PHE A 63 19.02 -13.98 11.02
N THR A 64 20.26 -14.19 10.62
CA THR A 64 20.56 -14.75 9.31
C THR A 64 20.10 -16.19 9.26
N HIS A 65 19.79 -16.68 8.06
CA HIS A 65 19.44 -18.09 7.85
C HIS A 65 20.46 -19.05 8.49
N ASN A 66 21.76 -18.77 8.36
CA ASN A 66 22.81 -19.60 8.94
C ASN A 66 22.76 -19.64 10.47
N GLN A 67 22.51 -18.50 11.14
CA GLN A 67 22.37 -18.44 12.59
C GLN A 67 21.19 -19.28 13.07
N VAL A 68 20.04 -19.15 12.41
CA VAL A 68 18.83 -19.92 12.75
C VAL A 68 19.04 -21.42 12.57
N ILE A 69 19.65 -21.84 11.46
CA ILE A 69 19.92 -23.26 11.18
C ILE A 69 20.93 -23.84 12.15
N GLN A 70 21.98 -23.10 12.52
CA GLN A 70 22.96 -23.55 13.51
C GLN A 70 22.33 -23.73 14.87
N GLU A 71 21.54 -22.77 15.34
CA GLU A 71 20.85 -22.85 16.63
C GLU A 71 19.84 -24.00 16.66
N ALA A 72 19.05 -24.18 15.59
CA ALA A 72 18.09 -25.27 15.49
C ALA A 72 18.77 -26.64 15.54
N LYS A 73 19.91 -26.81 14.86
CA LYS A 73 20.71 -28.06 14.92
C LYS A 73 21.27 -28.31 16.32
N GLN A 74 21.78 -27.28 16.99
CA GLN A 74 22.30 -27.41 18.35
C GLN A 74 21.20 -27.77 19.36
N LYS A 75 20.00 -27.20 19.22
CA LYS A 75 18.91 -27.34 20.17
C LYS A 75 18.10 -28.63 19.98
N TYR A 76 17.89 -29.06 18.74
CA TYR A 76 17.01 -30.19 18.42
C TYR A 76 17.72 -31.40 17.80
N GLY A 77 19.01 -31.30 17.48
CA GLY A 77 19.85 -32.45 17.16
C GLY A 77 19.46 -33.23 15.90
N PHE A 78 19.15 -32.53 14.81
CA PHE A 78 19.03 -33.15 13.48
C PHE A 78 20.40 -33.39 12.83
#